data_AF-M3Y7D0-F1
#
_entry.id   AF-M3Y7D0-F1
#
_cell.length_a   1.000
_cell.length_b   1.000
_cell.length_c   1.000
_cell.angle_alpha   90.00
_cell.angle_beta   90.00
_cell.angle_gamma   90.00
#
_symmetry.space_group_name_H-M   'P 1'
#
loop_
_entity.id
_entity.type
_entity.pdbx_description
1 polymer ?
#
loop_
_entity_poly.entity_id
_entity_poly.type
_entity_poly.pdbx_seq_one_letter_code
_entity_poly.pdbx_strand_id
1 'polypeptide(L)'
;MIFTDKTGVIKAARLLLSSVTKVLLLADRVVIKQIITSRNKVLATMERLEKVNSFQEFVQIFSQFGNEMVEFAHLTGDRQNDLKDEKKKAKMAAARAVLEKCTMMLLTASKTCLRHPNCESAHKNKEGVFNRMKVALDKVIEIVTDCKPGGETDISSVSIFTGIKEFKMNIEALRENLYFQSKESLFATLEVILERTEDFTDSAYTSHERRERILELSTQARLDLQQLLSMWIQSQNKKTKSIAEELELAVLKISHSLNELKKELHRTATQLAADLLKYHADHVVLKALKLTGVEGNLEGLAEYACKLSEQKEQLVEVCRLLRHISGTEPLEITCIHAEETFQVTGQQIISAAETLTLHPSSKIAKENLDVFCEAWESQIGDMSTLLREINDVFEGRRGEKYGYLSLPKPMKNNANLKSLKPDKPDSEEQAKIAKLGLKLGLLTSDANCEIKKWGDQENEIVQNGRTMSSMAYSVYLFTRGEGPLKTSQDLIHQLEVFAEEGLKLASSVQVFSKQLKDDDKLMLLLEINKLIPLCHQLQTVTKTPLQNQVFLKVDKCITKTRSMMAILVQLLSLCYKLLKKLQMENNSWVSVTNKDSMDGKT
;
A
#
# COMPACT_ATOMS: atom_id res chain seq x y z
N MET A 1 17.57 -25.26 -51.00
CA MET A 1 17.22 -23.85 -51.25
C MET A 1 16.30 -23.32 -50.13
N ILE A 2 16.74 -23.31 -48.86
CA ILE A 2 15.94 -22.74 -47.73
C ILE A 2 16.88 -22.21 -46.64
N PHE A 3 17.74 -21.24 -46.99
CA PHE A 3 18.32 -20.30 -46.00
C PHE A 3 17.59 -18.95 -46.14
N THR A 4 16.28 -19.01 -46.35
CA THR A 4 15.46 -17.81 -46.60
C THR A 4 15.12 -17.15 -45.27
N ASP A 5 16.02 -16.24 -44.87
CA ASP A 5 15.67 -14.92 -44.38
C ASP A 5 15.33 -14.76 -42.88
N LYS A 6 16.19 -15.24 -41.98
CA LYS A 6 16.12 -14.90 -40.53
C LYS A 6 16.08 -13.38 -40.29
N THR A 7 16.80 -12.61 -41.11
CA THR A 7 16.78 -11.14 -41.10
C THR A 7 15.41 -10.60 -41.52
N GLY A 8 14.79 -11.17 -42.56
CA GLY A 8 13.43 -10.86 -42.99
C GLY A 8 12.37 -11.27 -41.98
N VAL A 9 12.54 -12.39 -41.27
CA VAL A 9 11.65 -12.78 -40.15
C VAL A 9 11.73 -11.77 -39.02
N ILE A 10 12.94 -11.32 -38.63
CA ILE A 10 13.10 -10.26 -37.62
C ILE A 10 12.47 -8.96 -38.10
N LYS A 11 12.66 -8.61 -39.38
CA LYS A 11 12.06 -7.40 -39.98
C LYS A 11 10.53 -7.48 -40.01
N ALA A 12 9.97 -8.63 -40.40
CA ALA A 12 8.53 -8.88 -40.41
C ALA A 12 7.95 -8.83 -38.99
N ALA A 13 8.61 -9.44 -38.01
CA ALA A 13 8.20 -9.41 -36.61
C ALA A 13 8.22 -7.97 -36.04
N ARG A 14 9.24 -7.17 -36.36
CA ARG A 14 9.29 -5.75 -35.96
C ARG A 14 8.18 -4.92 -36.62
N LEU A 15 7.90 -5.16 -37.89
CA LEU A 15 6.80 -4.49 -38.61
C LEU A 15 5.43 -4.89 -38.05
N LEU A 16 5.24 -6.16 -37.71
CA LEU A 16 4.03 -6.64 -37.07
C LEU A 16 3.85 -6.00 -35.69
N LEU A 17 4.88 -6.01 -34.84
CA LEU A 17 4.84 -5.37 -33.54
C LEU A 17 4.49 -3.89 -33.65
N SER A 18 5.17 -3.15 -34.55
CA SER A 18 4.88 -1.74 -34.79
C SER A 18 3.44 -1.51 -35.24
N SER A 19 2.91 -2.36 -36.13
CA SER A 19 1.54 -2.26 -36.63
C SER A 19 0.52 -2.55 -35.54
N VAL A 20 0.72 -3.61 -34.75
CA VAL A 20 -0.14 -3.96 -33.61
C VAL A 20 -0.13 -2.85 -32.57
N THR A 21 1.04 -2.29 -32.22
CA THR A 21 1.13 -1.15 -31.30
C THR A 21 0.33 0.05 -31.81
N LYS A 22 0.42 0.39 -33.10
CA LYS A 22 -0.37 1.49 -33.67
C LYS A 22 -1.87 1.23 -33.58
N VAL A 23 -2.32 0.00 -33.82
CA VAL A 23 -3.74 -0.38 -33.69
C VAL A 23 -4.19 -0.25 -32.22
N LEU A 24 -3.41 -0.75 -31.26
CA LEU A 24 -3.73 -0.64 -29.84
C LEU A 24 -3.79 0.82 -29.37
N LEU A 25 -2.87 1.68 -29.83
CA LEU A 25 -2.90 3.11 -29.54
C LEU A 25 -4.11 3.82 -30.14
N LEU A 26 -4.57 3.41 -31.33
CA LEU A 26 -5.80 3.94 -31.92
C LEU A 26 -7.04 3.48 -31.14
N ALA A 27 -7.10 2.21 -30.73
CA ALA A 27 -8.18 1.69 -29.91
C ALA A 27 -8.26 2.43 -28.56
N ASP A 28 -7.13 2.67 -27.91
CA ASP A 28 -7.05 3.45 -26.66
C ASP A 28 -7.60 4.87 -26.83
N ARG A 29 -7.24 5.56 -27.92
CA ARG A 29 -7.78 6.89 -28.24
C ARG A 29 -9.29 6.89 -28.45
N VAL A 30 -9.86 5.82 -29.00
CA VAL A 30 -11.31 5.67 -29.16
C VAL A 30 -11.99 5.54 -27.80
N VAL A 31 -11.44 4.71 -26.90
CA VAL A 31 -11.95 4.56 -25.53
C VAL A 31 -11.91 5.90 -24.77
N ILE A 32 -10.81 6.66 -24.87
CA ILE A 32 -10.71 7.99 -24.25
C ILE A 32 -11.80 8.92 -24.80
N LYS A 33 -12.04 8.93 -26.13
CA LYS A 33 -13.11 9.73 -26.74
C LYS A 33 -14.51 9.31 -26.28
N GLN A 34 -14.74 8.01 -26.07
CA GLN A 34 -16.00 7.50 -25.53
C GLN A 34 -16.24 8.02 -24.11
N ILE A 35 -15.21 8.00 -23.25
CA ILE A 35 -15.29 8.54 -21.89
C ILE A 35 -15.61 10.05 -21.92
N ILE A 36 -14.90 10.83 -22.74
CA ILE A 36 -15.14 12.27 -22.89
C ILE A 36 -16.58 12.53 -23.38
N THR A 37 -17.04 11.76 -24.35
CA THR A 37 -18.41 11.90 -24.90
C THR A 37 -19.45 11.59 -23.84
N SER A 38 -19.27 10.51 -23.09
CA SER A 38 -20.16 10.12 -21.98
C SER A 38 -20.18 11.19 -20.88
N ARG A 39 -19.02 11.72 -20.46
CA ARG A 39 -18.93 12.86 -19.52
C ARG A 39 -19.70 14.09 -20.01
N ASN A 40 -19.64 14.41 -21.30
CA ASN A 40 -20.35 15.56 -21.86
C ASN A 40 -21.88 15.36 -21.87
N LYS A 41 -22.36 14.13 -22.07
CA LYS A 41 -23.79 13.82 -21.89
C LYS A 41 -24.23 14.09 -20.44
N VAL A 42 -23.49 13.53 -19.48
CA VAL A 42 -23.74 13.72 -18.04
C VAL A 42 -23.77 15.21 -17.67
N LEU A 43 -22.82 16.02 -18.15
CA LEU A 43 -22.86 17.46 -17.91
C LEU A 43 -24.08 18.14 -18.51
N ALA A 44 -24.42 17.81 -19.76
CA ALA A 44 -25.59 18.41 -20.42
C ALA A 44 -26.89 18.08 -19.67
N THR A 45 -27.04 16.87 -19.12
CA THR A 45 -28.19 16.52 -18.28
C THR A 45 -28.13 17.19 -16.92
N MET A 46 -26.96 17.33 -16.30
CA MET A 46 -26.77 18.11 -15.07
C MET A 46 -27.18 19.58 -15.24
N GLU A 47 -26.78 20.24 -16.33
CA GLU A 47 -27.17 21.64 -16.62
C GLU A 47 -28.69 21.81 -16.76
N ARG A 48 -29.37 20.78 -17.30
CA ARG A 48 -30.84 20.74 -17.35
C ARG A 48 -31.45 20.52 -15.96
N LEU A 49 -30.90 19.63 -15.15
CA LEU A 49 -31.32 19.40 -13.75
C LEU A 49 -31.15 20.65 -12.88
N GLU A 50 -30.16 21.48 -13.17
CA GLU A 50 -29.91 22.72 -12.42
C GLU A 50 -31.08 23.70 -12.58
N LYS A 51 -31.65 23.79 -13.78
CA LYS A 51 -32.72 24.74 -14.19
C LYS A 51 -34.14 24.23 -13.99
N VAL A 52 -34.31 22.96 -13.60
CA VAL A 52 -35.64 22.35 -13.48
C VAL A 52 -36.50 23.03 -12.41
N ASN A 53 -37.78 23.26 -12.72
CA ASN A 53 -38.72 23.94 -11.83
C ASN A 53 -40.00 23.13 -11.53
N SER A 54 -40.14 21.94 -12.11
CA SER A 54 -41.29 21.06 -11.92
C SER A 54 -40.86 19.65 -11.52
N PHE A 55 -41.62 19.03 -10.61
CA PHE A 55 -41.34 17.67 -10.14
C PHE A 55 -41.48 16.62 -11.26
N GLN A 56 -42.45 16.81 -12.16
CA GLN A 56 -42.67 15.88 -13.28
C GLN A 56 -41.49 15.89 -14.26
N GLU A 57 -41.02 17.09 -14.62
CA GLU A 57 -39.86 17.25 -15.49
C GLU A 57 -38.59 16.72 -14.79
N PHE A 58 -38.44 17.01 -13.49
CA PHE A 58 -37.32 16.52 -12.70
C PHE A 58 -37.20 14.99 -12.72
N VAL A 59 -38.29 14.25 -12.52
CA VAL A 59 -38.26 12.78 -12.55
C VAL A 59 -37.77 12.26 -13.91
N GLN A 60 -38.21 12.88 -15.01
CA GLN A 60 -37.80 12.50 -16.36
C GLN A 60 -36.31 12.79 -16.61
N ILE A 61 -35.85 14.01 -16.30
CA ILE A 61 -34.45 14.40 -16.50
C ILE A 61 -33.53 13.59 -15.59
N PHE A 62 -33.92 13.36 -14.33
CA PHE A 62 -33.10 12.62 -13.37
C PHE A 62 -32.97 11.13 -13.77
N SER A 63 -34.02 10.55 -14.34
CA SER A 63 -33.94 9.19 -14.92
C SER A 63 -32.95 9.13 -16.09
N GLN A 64 -32.94 10.14 -16.97
CA GLN A 64 -31.95 10.24 -18.05
C GLN A 64 -30.53 10.38 -17.50
N PHE A 65 -30.32 11.31 -16.56
CA PHE A 65 -29.04 11.51 -15.88
C PHE A 65 -28.52 10.23 -15.22
N GLY A 66 -29.39 9.49 -14.53
CA GLY A 66 -29.02 8.21 -13.90
C GLY A 66 -28.51 7.18 -14.90
N ASN A 67 -29.15 7.04 -16.07
CA ASN A 67 -28.70 6.14 -17.12
C ASN A 67 -27.32 6.55 -17.69
N GLU A 68 -27.12 7.85 -17.93
CA GLU A 68 -25.85 8.39 -18.41
C GLU A 68 -24.72 8.23 -17.37
N MET A 69 -25.03 8.39 -16.08
CA MET A 69 -24.10 8.14 -14.99
C MET A 69 -23.69 6.67 -14.89
N VAL A 70 -24.61 5.73 -15.13
CA VAL A 70 -24.28 4.28 -15.16
C VAL A 70 -23.35 3.96 -16.34
N GLU A 71 -23.66 4.45 -17.55
CA GLU A 71 -22.77 4.33 -18.72
C GLU A 71 -21.37 4.86 -18.39
N PHE A 72 -21.30 6.06 -17.82
CA PHE A 72 -20.05 6.69 -17.43
C PHE A 72 -19.29 5.91 -16.35
N ALA A 73 -19.99 5.38 -15.35
CA ALA A 73 -19.41 4.59 -14.27
C ALA A 73 -18.77 3.29 -14.78
N HIS A 74 -19.38 2.63 -15.78
CA HIS A 74 -18.79 1.46 -16.44
C HIS A 74 -17.52 1.82 -17.20
N LEU A 75 -17.58 2.82 -18.10
CA LEU A 75 -16.44 3.24 -18.91
C LEU A 75 -15.24 3.67 -18.05
N THR A 76 -15.50 4.43 -16.97
CA THR A 76 -14.44 4.86 -16.05
C THR A 76 -13.89 3.73 -15.20
N GLY A 77 -14.67 2.69 -14.93
CA GLY A 77 -14.21 1.50 -14.21
C GLY A 77 -13.33 0.59 -15.04
N ASP A 78 -13.69 0.35 -16.29
CA ASP A 78 -12.85 -0.37 -17.22
C ASP A 78 -11.52 0.37 -17.42
N ARG A 79 -11.59 1.70 -17.61
CA ARG A 79 -10.40 2.53 -17.70
C ARG A 79 -9.52 2.48 -16.45
N GLN A 80 -10.11 2.49 -15.26
CA GLN A 80 -9.38 2.36 -14.00
C GLN A 80 -8.57 1.05 -13.96
N ASN A 81 -9.13 -0.05 -14.45
CA ASN A 81 -8.44 -1.35 -14.49
C ASN A 81 -7.31 -1.38 -15.53
N ASP A 82 -7.48 -0.66 -16.64
CA ASP A 82 -6.50 -0.61 -17.73
C ASP A 82 -5.27 0.25 -17.40
N LEU A 83 -5.45 1.30 -16.60
CA LEU A 83 -4.35 2.17 -16.15
C LEU A 83 -3.21 1.35 -15.54
N LYS A 84 -1.96 1.77 -15.76
CA LYS A 84 -0.77 1.12 -15.17
C LYS A 84 -0.17 1.89 -14.01
N ASP A 85 -0.34 3.21 -14.03
CA ASP A 85 0.10 4.10 -12.96
C ASP A 85 -0.87 4.00 -11.76
N GLU A 86 -0.37 3.51 -10.63
CA GLU A 86 -1.13 3.36 -9.39
C GLU A 86 -1.62 4.71 -8.84
N LYS A 87 -0.90 5.81 -9.10
CA LYS A 87 -1.32 7.17 -8.75
C LYS A 87 -2.59 7.54 -9.51
N LYS A 88 -2.60 7.32 -10.83
CA LYS A 88 -3.77 7.59 -11.69
C LYS A 88 -4.95 6.69 -11.32
N LYS A 89 -4.71 5.41 -11.00
CA LYS A 89 -5.75 4.50 -10.51
C LYS A 89 -6.40 5.00 -9.23
N ALA A 90 -5.59 5.42 -8.25
CA ALA A 90 -6.10 5.93 -6.98
C ALA A 90 -6.87 7.24 -7.16
N LYS A 91 -6.36 8.18 -7.99
CA LYS A 91 -7.08 9.40 -8.35
C LYS A 91 -8.43 9.09 -9.04
N MET A 92 -8.46 8.10 -9.93
CA MET A 92 -9.68 7.66 -10.62
C MET A 92 -10.69 7.06 -9.64
N ALA A 93 -10.23 6.18 -8.74
CA ALA A 93 -11.07 5.59 -7.71
C ALA A 93 -11.71 6.66 -6.81
N ALA A 94 -10.93 7.66 -6.37
CA ALA A 94 -11.43 8.78 -5.57
C ALA A 94 -12.47 9.61 -6.34
N ALA A 95 -12.23 9.95 -7.60
CA ALA A 95 -13.18 10.69 -8.42
C ALA A 95 -14.51 9.92 -8.62
N ARG A 96 -14.43 8.62 -8.88
CA ARG A 96 -15.60 7.74 -9.02
C ARG A 96 -16.39 7.63 -7.72
N ALA A 97 -15.72 7.49 -6.58
CA ALA A 97 -16.35 7.45 -5.27
C ALA A 97 -17.14 8.74 -4.97
N VAL A 98 -16.62 9.90 -5.36
CA VAL A 98 -17.36 11.17 -5.26
C VAL A 98 -18.64 11.14 -6.10
N LEU A 99 -18.54 10.72 -7.37
CA LEU A 99 -19.68 10.69 -8.28
C LEU A 99 -20.79 9.73 -7.83
N GLU A 100 -20.39 8.57 -7.30
CA GLU A 100 -21.31 7.57 -6.75
C GLU A 100 -22.07 8.14 -5.55
N LYS A 101 -21.37 8.65 -4.53
CA LYS A 101 -22.00 9.23 -3.33
C LYS A 101 -22.88 10.44 -3.67
N CYS A 102 -22.44 11.31 -4.59
CA CYS A 102 -23.19 12.51 -4.97
C CYS A 102 -24.48 12.22 -5.75
N THR A 103 -24.64 11.07 -6.39
CA THR A 103 -25.84 10.78 -7.19
C THR A 103 -27.10 10.79 -6.33
N MET A 104 -27.08 10.14 -5.17
CA MET A 104 -28.23 10.15 -4.25
C MET A 104 -28.40 11.51 -3.56
N MET A 105 -27.30 12.17 -3.18
CA MET A 105 -27.34 13.51 -2.59
C MET A 105 -27.96 14.54 -3.55
N LEU A 106 -27.68 14.42 -4.85
CA LEU A 106 -28.23 15.30 -5.88
C LEU A 106 -29.74 15.12 -6.02
N LEU A 107 -30.21 13.86 -5.94
CA LEU A 107 -31.64 13.54 -5.97
C LEU A 107 -32.37 14.25 -4.84
N THR A 108 -31.92 14.06 -3.60
CA THR A 108 -32.60 14.59 -2.42
C THR A 108 -32.48 16.11 -2.34
N ALA A 109 -31.31 16.68 -2.66
CA ALA A 109 -31.12 18.13 -2.65
C ALA A 109 -31.99 18.82 -3.70
N SER A 110 -32.07 18.25 -4.91
CA SER A 110 -32.92 18.80 -5.98
C SER A 110 -34.41 18.70 -5.64
N LYS A 111 -34.88 17.56 -5.10
CA LYS A 111 -36.25 17.44 -4.59
C LYS A 111 -36.57 18.48 -3.52
N THR A 112 -35.60 18.74 -2.63
CA THR A 112 -35.75 19.71 -1.54
C THR A 112 -35.89 21.13 -2.07
N CYS A 113 -35.05 21.55 -3.01
CA CYS A 113 -35.18 22.85 -3.68
C CYS A 113 -36.52 23.01 -4.43
N LEU A 114 -36.99 21.96 -5.11
CA LEU A 114 -38.28 21.99 -5.80
C LEU A 114 -39.45 22.10 -4.82
N ARG A 115 -39.33 21.49 -3.63
CA ARG A 115 -40.35 21.58 -2.59
C ARG A 115 -40.34 22.95 -1.91
N HIS A 116 -39.15 23.52 -1.69
CA HIS A 116 -38.91 24.73 -0.93
C HIS A 116 -38.10 25.75 -1.77
N PRO A 117 -38.71 26.34 -2.82
CA PRO A 117 -37.98 27.14 -3.82
C PRO A 117 -37.40 28.45 -3.27
N ASN A 118 -37.89 28.96 -2.14
CA ASN A 118 -37.41 30.19 -1.52
C ASN A 118 -36.41 29.94 -0.38
N CYS A 119 -36.02 28.68 -0.15
CA CYS A 119 -35.11 28.31 0.94
C CYS A 119 -33.65 28.40 0.47
N GLU A 120 -32.91 29.39 0.97
CA GLU A 120 -31.51 29.63 0.58
C GLU A 120 -30.60 28.45 0.94
N SER A 121 -30.77 27.86 2.13
CA SER A 121 -29.97 26.71 2.57
C SER A 121 -30.18 25.46 1.70
N ALA A 122 -31.40 25.26 1.19
CA ALA A 122 -31.68 24.19 0.22
C ALA A 122 -30.90 24.40 -1.09
N HIS A 123 -30.89 25.64 -1.62
CA HIS A 123 -30.15 25.98 -2.84
C HIS A 123 -28.63 25.84 -2.66
N LYS A 124 -28.08 26.33 -1.55
CA LYS A 124 -26.66 26.15 -1.20
C LYS A 124 -26.28 24.67 -1.16
N ASN A 125 -27.14 23.84 -0.56
CA ASN A 125 -26.92 22.40 -0.48
C ASN A 125 -26.92 21.74 -1.88
N LYS A 126 -27.91 22.06 -2.73
CA LYS A 126 -27.99 21.60 -4.13
C LYS A 126 -26.77 22.03 -4.94
N GLU A 127 -26.41 23.32 -4.90
CA GLU A 127 -25.27 23.87 -5.63
C GLU A 127 -23.95 23.19 -5.23
N GLY A 128 -23.75 22.97 -3.93
CA GLY A 128 -22.56 22.25 -3.42
C GLY A 128 -22.42 20.85 -4.02
N VAL A 129 -23.53 20.12 -4.21
CA VAL A 129 -23.48 18.78 -4.85
C VAL A 129 -23.13 18.91 -6.34
N PHE A 130 -23.73 19.86 -7.06
CA PHE A 130 -23.39 20.10 -8.48
C PHE A 130 -21.91 20.43 -8.67
N ASN A 131 -21.38 21.36 -7.87
CA ASN A 131 -19.98 21.77 -7.96
C ASN A 131 -19.04 20.60 -7.68
N ARG A 132 -19.34 19.80 -6.66
CA ARG A 132 -18.56 18.60 -6.32
C ARG A 132 -18.56 17.56 -7.45
N MET A 133 -19.71 17.32 -8.08
CA MET A 133 -19.80 16.42 -9.23
C MET A 133 -19.06 16.95 -10.46
N LYS A 134 -19.18 18.25 -10.78
CA LYS A 134 -18.46 18.90 -11.90
C LYS A 134 -16.94 18.74 -11.73
N VAL A 135 -16.41 19.03 -10.54
CA VAL A 135 -14.98 18.84 -10.21
C VAL A 135 -14.55 17.37 -10.35
N ALA A 136 -15.37 16.42 -9.91
CA ALA A 136 -15.04 15.00 -10.04
C ALA A 136 -15.04 14.52 -11.51
N LEU A 137 -15.98 15.01 -12.34
CA LEU A 137 -15.99 14.76 -13.78
C LEU A 137 -14.74 15.32 -14.46
N ASP A 138 -14.29 16.52 -14.07
CA ASP A 138 -13.08 17.14 -14.59
C ASP A 138 -11.82 16.37 -14.20
N LYS A 139 -11.73 15.93 -12.94
CA LYS A 139 -10.65 15.04 -12.45
C LYS A 139 -10.57 13.77 -13.30
N VAL A 140 -11.70 13.14 -13.69
CA VAL A 140 -11.69 11.98 -14.60
C VAL A 140 -11.08 12.33 -15.95
N ILE A 141 -11.46 13.46 -16.54
CA ILE A 141 -10.93 13.89 -17.85
C ILE A 141 -9.43 14.17 -17.77
N GLU A 142 -8.97 14.84 -16.72
CA GLU A 142 -7.53 15.06 -16.48
C GLU A 142 -6.77 13.73 -16.47
N ILE A 143 -7.27 12.73 -15.75
CA ILE A 143 -6.62 11.42 -15.62
C ILE A 143 -6.55 10.65 -16.95
N VAL A 144 -7.60 10.71 -17.78
CA VAL A 144 -7.63 9.93 -19.03
C VAL A 144 -6.95 10.61 -20.20
N THR A 145 -6.79 11.94 -20.16
CA THR A 145 -6.17 12.72 -21.24
C THR A 145 -4.73 13.10 -20.96
N ASP A 146 -4.25 12.98 -19.72
CA ASP A 146 -2.96 13.50 -19.25
C ASP A 146 -2.77 15.01 -19.51
N CYS A 147 -3.86 15.73 -19.80
CA CYS A 147 -3.87 17.16 -20.06
C CYS A 147 -4.42 17.87 -18.82
N LYS A 148 -3.57 18.65 -18.14
CA LYS A 148 -4.02 19.57 -17.10
C LYS A 148 -4.71 20.79 -17.75
N PRO A 149 -5.98 21.09 -17.45
CA PRO A 149 -6.57 22.36 -17.83
C PRO A 149 -5.98 23.46 -16.95
N GLY A 150 -4.89 24.09 -17.41
CA GLY A 150 -4.13 25.10 -16.66
C GLY A 150 -2.80 24.56 -16.17
N GLY A 151 -1.70 25.23 -16.55
CA GLY A 151 -0.31 24.81 -16.34
C GLY A 151 0.18 24.83 -14.89
N GLU A 152 -0.65 24.47 -13.91
CA GLU A 152 -0.23 24.30 -12.53
C GLU A 152 0.48 22.95 -12.38
N THR A 153 1.80 23.00 -12.25
CA THR A 153 2.61 21.89 -11.75
C THR A 153 1.97 21.44 -10.43
N ASP A 154 1.68 20.13 -10.28
CA ASP A 154 1.21 19.60 -8.99
C ASP A 154 2.39 19.84 -8.03
N ILE A 155 2.38 20.93 -7.27
CA ILE A 155 3.26 21.07 -6.10
C ILE A 155 2.63 20.17 -5.04
N SER A 156 2.60 18.85 -5.32
CA SER A 156 2.25 17.89 -4.29
C SER A 156 3.43 17.90 -3.33
N SER A 157 3.26 18.62 -2.22
CA SER A 157 4.19 18.58 -1.10
C SER A 157 4.49 17.11 -0.77
N VAL A 158 5.75 16.71 -0.88
CA VAL A 158 6.22 15.36 -0.58
C VAL A 158 5.87 15.04 0.87
N SER A 159 5.23 13.90 1.12
CA SER A 159 4.91 13.46 2.48
C SER A 159 6.17 13.22 3.29
N ILE A 160 6.08 13.35 4.63
CA ILE A 160 7.22 13.07 5.52
C ILE A 160 7.77 11.65 5.30
N PHE A 161 6.89 10.66 5.13
CA PHE A 161 7.30 9.28 4.87
C PHE A 161 8.15 9.17 3.59
N THR A 162 7.68 9.76 2.49
CA THR A 162 8.37 9.71 1.20
C THR A 162 9.68 10.49 1.27
N GLY A 163 9.68 11.66 1.91
CA GLY A 163 10.88 12.46 2.15
C GLY A 163 11.95 11.71 2.94
N ILE A 164 11.57 11.07 4.06
CA ILE A 164 12.50 10.23 4.85
C ILE A 164 13.03 9.06 4.01
N LYS A 165 12.18 8.41 3.21
CA LYS A 165 12.60 7.30 2.35
C LYS A 165 13.61 7.77 1.30
N GLU A 166 13.35 8.87 0.61
CA GLU A 166 14.24 9.45 -0.39
C GLU A 166 15.56 9.91 0.23
N PHE A 167 15.50 10.61 1.38
CA PHE A 167 16.69 11.01 2.13
C PHE A 167 17.56 9.80 2.49
N LYS A 168 16.96 8.69 2.93
CA LYS A 168 17.68 7.45 3.24
C LYS A 168 18.36 6.84 2.02
N MET A 169 17.69 6.82 0.86
CA MET A 169 18.31 6.36 -0.39
C MET A 169 19.50 7.26 -0.78
N ASN A 170 19.37 8.57 -0.59
CA ASN A 170 20.41 9.55 -0.88
C ASN A 170 21.67 9.36 0.00
N ILE A 171 21.50 9.15 1.31
CA ILE A 171 22.64 8.85 2.20
C ILE A 171 23.24 7.46 1.94
N GLU A 172 22.45 6.48 1.49
CA GLU A 172 22.96 5.17 1.08
C GLU A 172 23.79 5.27 -0.20
N ALA A 173 23.40 6.10 -1.16
CA ALA A 173 24.16 6.35 -2.39
C ALA A 173 25.55 6.97 -2.12
N LEU A 174 25.72 7.71 -1.01
CA LEU A 174 27.05 8.20 -0.60
C LEU A 174 28.06 7.07 -0.36
N ARG A 175 27.60 5.85 -0.03
CA ARG A 175 28.45 4.66 0.14
C ARG A 175 29.14 4.27 -1.17
N GLU A 176 28.43 4.42 -2.28
CA GLU A 176 28.88 4.01 -3.61
C GLU A 176 29.63 5.14 -4.32
N ASN A 177 29.22 6.40 -4.10
CA ASN A 177 29.85 7.56 -4.71
C ASN A 177 29.85 8.79 -3.80
N LEU A 178 31.02 9.11 -3.25
CA LEU A 178 31.23 10.24 -2.33
C LEU A 178 31.01 11.63 -2.95
N TYR A 179 30.80 11.74 -4.27
CA TYR A 179 30.54 12.99 -4.99
C TYR A 179 29.11 13.06 -5.56
N PHE A 180 28.25 12.11 -5.20
CA PHE A 180 26.90 11.98 -5.77
C PHE A 180 25.97 13.15 -5.44
N GLN A 181 26.13 13.77 -4.27
CA GLN A 181 25.31 14.90 -3.82
C GLN A 181 26.15 16.02 -3.22
N SER A 182 25.57 17.22 -3.13
CA SER A 182 26.16 18.35 -2.39
C SER A 182 25.70 18.34 -0.93
N LYS A 183 26.49 18.97 -0.05
CA LYS A 183 26.17 19.08 1.40
C LYS A 183 24.90 19.89 1.61
N GLU A 184 24.78 20.96 0.85
CA GLU A 184 23.67 21.91 0.88
C GLU A 184 22.36 21.19 0.48
N SER A 185 22.42 20.23 -0.45
CA SER A 185 21.27 19.43 -0.85
C SER A 185 20.79 18.49 0.25
N LEU A 186 21.68 17.78 0.93
CA LEU A 186 21.31 16.91 2.06
C LEU A 186 20.72 17.71 3.21
N PHE A 187 21.37 18.82 3.58
CA PHE A 187 20.86 19.69 4.63
C PHE A 187 19.47 20.25 4.28
N ALA A 188 19.29 20.80 3.06
CA ALA A 188 18.00 21.30 2.61
C ALA A 188 16.92 20.22 2.60
N THR A 189 17.26 18.99 2.18
CA THR A 189 16.30 17.88 2.17
C THR A 189 15.85 17.51 3.58
N LEU A 190 16.78 17.46 4.55
CA LEU A 190 16.41 17.20 5.95
C LEU A 190 15.53 18.33 6.50
N GLU A 191 15.91 19.59 6.30
CA GLU A 191 15.11 20.71 6.83
C GLU A 191 13.71 20.76 6.24
N VAL A 192 13.52 20.44 4.95
CA VAL A 192 12.17 20.31 4.36
C VAL A 192 11.37 19.20 5.06
N ILE A 193 11.99 18.07 5.41
CA ILE A 193 11.31 17.00 6.16
C ILE A 193 10.93 17.49 7.56
N LEU A 194 11.83 18.20 8.25
CA LEU A 194 11.63 18.67 9.62
C LEU A 194 10.61 19.81 9.69
N GLU A 195 10.58 20.73 8.72
CA GLU A 195 9.55 21.77 8.60
C GLU A 195 8.16 21.12 8.48
N ARG A 196 8.03 20.00 7.76
CA ARG A 196 6.75 19.27 7.68
C ARG A 196 6.33 18.63 9.00
N THR A 197 7.24 18.41 9.94
CA THR A 197 6.86 17.95 11.29
C THR A 197 6.13 19.03 12.07
N GLU A 198 6.17 20.29 11.63
CA GLU A 198 5.41 21.40 12.23
C GLU A 198 3.90 21.16 12.15
N ASP A 199 3.41 20.50 11.10
CA ASP A 199 2.02 20.07 11.01
C ASP A 199 1.58 19.24 12.24
N PHE A 200 2.51 18.48 12.85
CA PHE A 200 2.23 17.72 14.07
C PHE A 200 2.39 18.55 15.33
N THR A 201 3.40 19.42 15.41
CA THR A 201 3.67 20.21 16.62
C THR A 201 2.66 21.34 16.78
N ASP A 202 2.21 21.94 15.68
CA ASP A 202 1.29 23.07 15.70
C ASP A 202 -0.17 22.62 15.83
N SER A 203 -0.43 21.33 15.57
CA SER A 203 -1.74 20.74 15.78
C SER A 203 -2.19 20.88 17.25
N ALA A 204 -3.36 21.49 17.44
CA ALA A 204 -3.97 21.66 18.76
C ALA A 204 -4.30 20.32 19.44
N TYR A 205 -4.35 19.23 18.67
CA TYR A 205 -4.70 17.90 19.15
C TYR A 205 -3.49 17.06 19.54
N THR A 206 -2.27 17.51 19.26
CA THR A 206 -1.04 16.84 19.70
C THR A 206 -0.72 17.18 21.16
N SER A 207 -0.55 16.15 22.00
CA SER A 207 -0.21 16.34 23.41
C SER A 207 1.17 16.99 23.60
N HIS A 208 1.35 17.70 24.72
CA HIS A 208 2.63 18.34 25.04
C HIS A 208 3.81 17.35 25.07
N GLU A 209 3.62 16.18 25.67
CA GLU A 209 4.63 15.11 25.72
C GLU A 209 5.06 14.66 24.32
N ARG A 210 4.11 14.46 23.40
CA ARG A 210 4.41 14.05 22.02
C ARG A 210 5.08 15.17 21.23
N ARG A 211 4.62 16.42 21.40
CA ARG A 211 5.23 17.60 20.78
C ARG A 211 6.69 17.75 21.19
N GLU A 212 6.98 17.66 22.49
CA GLU A 212 8.34 17.70 23.01
C GLU A 212 9.18 16.56 22.42
N ARG A 213 8.63 15.34 22.40
CA ARG A 213 9.32 14.18 21.82
C ARG A 213 9.65 14.33 20.33
N ILE A 214 8.73 14.87 19.53
CA ILE A 214 8.96 15.14 18.10
C ILE A 214 10.09 16.17 17.94
N LEU A 215 10.08 17.26 18.72
CA LEU A 215 11.10 18.30 18.69
C LEU A 215 12.48 17.78 19.11
N GLU A 216 12.55 16.92 20.13
CA GLU A 216 13.78 16.23 20.53
C GLU A 216 14.35 15.39 19.38
N LEU A 217 13.52 14.56 18.75
CA LEU A 217 13.93 13.69 17.64
C LEU A 217 14.35 14.49 16.41
N SER A 218 13.65 15.59 16.10
CA SER A 218 14.03 16.53 15.05
C SER A 218 15.38 17.18 15.32
N THR A 219 15.65 17.60 16.56
CA THR A 219 16.94 18.14 16.98
C THR A 219 18.05 17.11 16.88
N GLN A 220 17.78 15.87 17.32
CA GLN A 220 18.73 14.76 17.22
C GLN A 220 19.08 14.45 15.75
N ALA A 221 18.10 14.43 14.85
CA ALA A 221 18.34 14.22 13.43
C ALA A 221 19.24 15.31 12.81
N ARG A 222 19.09 16.58 13.22
CA ARG A 222 19.99 17.67 12.80
C ARG A 222 21.42 17.44 13.27
N LEU A 223 21.61 17.07 14.54
CA LEU A 223 22.93 16.79 15.12
C LEU A 223 23.61 15.61 14.42
N ASP A 224 22.88 14.53 14.17
CA ASP A 224 23.40 13.35 13.48
C ASP A 224 23.76 13.65 12.02
N LEU A 225 23.00 14.51 11.34
CA LEU A 225 23.36 14.97 9.99
C LEU A 225 24.64 15.82 10.01
N GLN A 226 24.78 16.74 10.97
CA GLN A 226 26.02 17.52 11.11
C GLN A 226 27.24 16.60 11.35
N GLN A 227 27.08 15.58 12.18
CA GLN A 227 28.11 14.55 12.37
C GLN A 227 28.42 13.83 11.05
N LEU A 228 27.42 13.38 10.31
CA LEU A 228 27.58 12.72 9.01
C LEU A 228 28.35 13.61 8.02
N LEU A 229 27.94 14.87 7.88
CA LEU A 229 28.58 15.83 6.97
C LEU A 229 30.05 16.05 7.34
N SER A 230 30.37 16.13 8.64
CA SER A 230 31.76 16.28 9.10
C SER A 230 32.64 15.08 8.72
N MET A 231 32.13 13.85 8.92
CA MET A 231 32.85 12.61 8.58
C MET A 231 32.99 12.45 7.07
N TRP A 232 31.96 12.84 6.32
CA TRP A 232 31.98 12.79 4.86
C TRP A 232 33.05 13.72 4.27
N ILE A 233 33.22 14.92 4.81
CA ILE A 233 34.29 15.86 4.42
C ILE A 233 35.67 15.25 4.67
N GLN A 234 35.85 14.63 5.84
CA GLN A 234 37.12 14.00 6.18
C GLN A 234 37.44 12.83 5.23
N SER A 235 36.42 12.05 4.87
CA SER A 235 36.53 10.92 3.92
C SER A 235 36.88 11.36 2.49
N GLN A 236 36.35 12.51 2.04
CA GLN A 236 36.71 13.08 0.74
C GLN A 236 38.19 13.52 0.68
N ASN A 237 38.73 14.02 1.80
CA ASN A 237 40.10 14.52 1.86
C ASN A 237 41.14 13.42 2.16
N LYS A 238 40.77 12.38 2.94
CA LYS A 238 41.66 11.30 3.37
C LYS A 238 40.91 9.96 3.39
N LYS A 239 41.33 9.01 2.56
CA LYS A 239 40.79 7.64 2.55
C LYS A 239 41.56 6.74 3.52
N THR A 240 41.06 6.58 4.74
CA THR A 240 41.55 5.57 5.69
C THR A 240 40.42 4.62 6.08
N LYS A 241 40.77 3.39 6.48
CA LYS A 241 39.79 2.39 6.92
C LYS A 241 38.99 2.85 8.15
N SER A 242 39.62 3.56 9.09
CA SER A 242 38.98 4.14 10.27
C SER A 242 37.91 5.18 9.91
N ILE A 243 38.21 6.07 8.95
CA ILE A 243 37.27 7.11 8.51
C ILE A 243 36.07 6.49 7.78
N ALA A 244 36.28 5.41 7.03
CA ALA A 244 35.19 4.68 6.39
C ALA A 244 34.26 4.01 7.41
N GLU A 245 34.81 3.41 8.48
CA GLU A 245 34.02 2.82 9.56
C GLU A 245 33.23 3.88 10.36
N GLU A 246 33.83 5.05 10.61
CA GLU A 246 33.14 6.17 11.28
C GLU A 246 32.04 6.79 10.41
N LEU A 247 32.26 6.91 9.10
CA LEU A 247 31.24 7.35 8.15
C LEU A 247 30.05 6.39 8.11
N GLU A 248 30.31 5.08 8.09
CA GLU A 248 29.26 4.05 8.17
C GLU A 248 28.46 4.15 9.46
N LEU A 249 29.12 4.35 10.59
CA LEU A 249 28.44 4.59 11.87
C LEU A 249 27.56 5.85 11.83
N ALA A 250 28.03 6.94 11.22
CA ALA A 250 27.25 8.17 11.09
C ALA A 250 26.01 7.98 10.19
N VAL A 251 26.14 7.24 9.08
CA VAL A 251 25.00 6.88 8.20
C VAL A 251 23.96 6.05 8.97
N LEU A 252 24.41 5.08 9.78
CA LEU A 252 23.51 4.26 10.60
C LEU A 252 22.80 5.09 11.68
N LYS A 253 23.50 6.04 12.32
CA LYS A 253 22.91 6.93 13.33
C LYS A 253 21.80 7.79 12.76
N ILE A 254 22.05 8.55 11.68
CA ILE A 254 21.01 9.40 11.08
C ILE A 254 19.82 8.55 10.58
N SER A 255 20.11 7.37 10.01
CA SER A 255 19.06 6.44 9.58
C SER A 255 18.20 5.96 10.75
N HIS A 256 18.81 5.70 11.90
CA HIS A 256 18.11 5.33 13.12
C HIS A 256 17.25 6.50 13.64
N SER A 257 17.82 7.70 13.77
CA SER A 257 17.11 8.88 14.25
C SER A 257 15.89 9.22 13.38
N LEU A 258 16.02 9.12 12.05
CA LEU A 258 14.88 9.30 11.13
C LEU A 258 13.82 8.21 11.26
N ASN A 259 14.22 6.96 11.56
CA ASN A 259 13.25 5.89 11.82
C ASN A 259 12.50 6.12 13.15
N GLU A 260 13.17 6.62 14.19
CA GLU A 260 12.53 6.94 15.47
C GLU A 260 11.57 8.13 15.32
N LEU A 261 11.98 9.19 14.59
CA LEU A 261 11.08 10.28 14.22
C LEU A 261 9.85 9.77 13.46
N LYS A 262 10.06 8.94 12.43
CA LYS A 262 8.97 8.31 11.67
C LYS A 262 8.02 7.50 12.57
N LYS A 263 8.54 6.73 13.53
CA LYS A 263 7.72 5.94 14.47
C LYS A 263 6.88 6.83 15.38
N GLU A 264 7.46 7.92 15.89
CA GLU A 264 6.75 8.83 16.79
C GLU A 264 5.63 9.57 16.05
N LEU A 265 5.89 10.05 14.83
CA LEU A 265 4.87 10.66 13.97
C LEU A 265 3.75 9.67 13.64
N HIS A 266 4.11 8.43 13.29
CA HIS A 266 3.13 7.38 13.00
C HIS A 266 2.23 7.10 14.20
N ARG A 267 2.84 6.88 15.38
CA ARG A 267 2.10 6.65 16.63
C ARG A 267 1.22 7.85 16.99
N THR A 268 1.70 9.06 16.71
CA THR A 268 0.96 10.29 16.98
C THR A 268 -0.32 10.36 16.15
N ALA A 269 -0.20 10.33 14.82
CA ALA A 269 -1.34 10.43 13.92
C ALA A 269 -2.34 9.27 14.08
N THR A 270 -1.84 8.04 14.18
CA THR A 270 -2.71 6.86 14.25
C THR A 270 -3.48 6.75 15.56
N GLN A 271 -2.87 7.14 16.69
CA GLN A 271 -3.58 7.19 17.96
C GLN A 271 -4.65 8.28 17.96
N LEU A 272 -4.33 9.49 17.46
CA LEU A 272 -5.31 10.57 17.35
C LEU A 272 -6.50 10.16 16.47
N ALA A 273 -6.23 9.52 15.33
CA ALA A 273 -7.27 8.97 14.46
C ALA A 273 -8.13 7.91 15.17
N ALA A 274 -7.50 6.96 15.86
CA ALA A 274 -8.22 5.90 16.56
C ALA A 274 -9.12 6.46 17.68
N ASP A 275 -8.62 7.44 18.43
CA ASP A 275 -9.37 8.06 19.53
C ASP A 275 -10.56 8.87 19.01
N LEU A 276 -10.39 9.66 17.95
CA LEU A 276 -11.48 10.40 17.31
C LEU A 276 -12.55 9.45 16.72
N LEU A 277 -12.13 8.42 15.99
CA LEU A 277 -13.06 7.45 15.41
C LEU A 277 -13.89 6.76 16.50
N LYS A 278 -13.25 6.42 17.63
CA LYS A 278 -13.95 5.84 18.78
C LYS A 278 -14.90 6.84 19.43
N TYR A 279 -14.47 8.08 19.61
CA TYR A 279 -15.27 9.14 20.23
C TYR A 279 -16.53 9.48 19.41
N HIS A 280 -16.42 9.45 18.07
CA HIS A 280 -17.52 9.77 17.17
C HIS A 280 -18.34 8.55 16.66
N ALA A 281 -18.07 7.34 17.17
CA ALA A 281 -18.69 6.10 16.71
C ALA A 281 -20.23 6.09 16.82
N ASP A 282 -20.79 6.77 17.82
CA ASP A 282 -22.24 6.79 18.07
C ASP A 282 -22.98 7.90 17.30
N HIS A 283 -22.26 8.73 16.54
CA HIS A 283 -22.83 9.81 15.71
C HIS A 283 -23.80 10.74 16.45
N VAL A 284 -23.49 11.06 17.70
CA VAL A 284 -24.36 11.83 18.61
C VAL A 284 -24.74 13.20 18.03
N VAL A 285 -23.78 13.93 17.46
CA VAL A 285 -24.00 15.26 16.87
C VAL A 285 -24.99 15.18 15.69
N LEU A 286 -24.87 14.17 14.82
CA LEU A 286 -25.77 13.99 13.68
C LEU A 286 -27.20 13.66 14.15
N LYS A 287 -27.33 12.78 15.15
CA LYS A 287 -28.64 12.45 15.75
C LYS A 287 -29.30 13.68 16.38
N ALA A 288 -28.52 14.52 17.05
CA ALA A 288 -29.01 15.76 17.64
C ALA A 288 -29.46 16.77 16.56
N LEU A 289 -28.69 16.96 15.49
CA LEU A 289 -29.08 17.82 14.35
C LEU A 289 -30.38 17.35 13.70
N LYS A 290 -30.58 16.04 13.55
CA LYS A 290 -31.84 15.48 13.03
C LYS A 290 -33.02 15.79 13.96
N LEU A 291 -32.82 15.69 15.28
CA LEU A 291 -33.85 15.98 16.27
C LEU A 291 -34.22 17.47 16.28
N THR A 292 -33.23 18.36 16.40
CA THR A 292 -33.46 19.81 16.43
C THR A 292 -34.09 20.32 15.14
N GLY A 293 -33.75 19.70 14.00
CA GLY A 293 -34.39 19.95 12.72
C GLY A 293 -35.90 19.66 12.73
N VAL A 294 -36.31 18.50 13.24
CA VAL A 294 -37.73 18.12 13.32
C VAL A 294 -38.50 18.97 14.33
N GLU A 295 -37.83 19.44 15.40
CA GLU A 295 -38.42 20.33 16.40
C GLU A 295 -38.52 21.79 15.92
N GLY A 296 -37.82 22.17 14.85
CA GLY A 296 -37.73 23.56 14.40
C GLY A 296 -36.92 24.45 15.36
N ASN A 297 -36.02 23.85 16.15
CA ASN A 297 -35.22 24.55 17.15
C ASN A 297 -33.97 25.19 16.54
N LEU A 298 -34.04 26.50 16.24
CA LEU A 298 -32.93 27.27 15.65
C LEU A 298 -31.74 27.43 16.60
N GLU A 299 -31.98 27.57 17.89
CA GLU A 299 -30.90 27.76 18.88
C GLU A 299 -30.11 26.46 19.07
N GLY A 300 -30.82 25.34 19.19
CA GLY A 300 -30.20 24.00 19.20
C GLY A 300 -29.48 23.68 17.90
N LEU A 301 -30.02 24.07 16.74
CA LEU A 301 -29.33 23.95 15.45
C LEU A 301 -27.98 24.67 15.47
N ALA A 302 -27.95 25.94 15.92
CA ALA A 302 -26.70 26.71 15.96
C ALA A 302 -25.64 26.06 16.86
N GLU A 303 -26.04 25.55 18.04
CA GLU A 303 -25.15 24.83 18.95
C GLU A 303 -24.56 23.56 18.30
N TYR A 304 -25.41 22.71 17.73
CA TYR A 304 -24.93 21.44 17.14
C TYR A 304 -24.23 21.64 15.79
N ALA A 305 -24.52 22.70 15.04
CA ALA A 305 -23.77 23.08 13.85
C ALA A 305 -22.34 23.51 14.20
N CYS A 306 -22.16 24.21 15.34
CA CYS A 306 -20.84 24.53 15.88
C CYS A 306 -20.08 23.24 16.24
N LYS A 307 -20.70 22.33 17.00
CA LYS A 307 -20.10 21.03 17.36
C LYS A 307 -19.72 20.17 16.14
N LEU A 308 -20.56 20.17 15.10
CA LEU A 308 -20.23 19.47 13.85
C LEU A 308 -19.06 20.13 13.12
N SER A 309 -18.97 21.45 13.16
CA SER A 309 -17.86 22.20 12.57
C SER A 309 -16.54 21.90 13.28
N GLU A 310 -16.54 21.83 14.62
CA GLU A 310 -15.39 21.40 15.42
C GLU A 310 -14.99 19.96 15.10
N GLN A 311 -15.95 19.03 15.03
CA GLN A 311 -15.70 17.64 14.64
C GLN A 311 -15.09 17.56 13.22
N LYS A 312 -15.62 18.35 12.28
CA LYS A 312 -15.11 18.44 10.91
C LYS A 312 -13.64 18.89 10.89
N GLU A 313 -13.31 19.95 11.63
CA GLU A 313 -11.94 20.46 11.72
C GLU A 313 -10.97 19.43 12.29
N GLN A 314 -11.38 18.71 13.35
CA GLN A 314 -10.60 17.61 13.93
C GLN A 314 -10.32 16.49 12.91
N LEU A 315 -11.34 16.07 12.17
CA LEU A 315 -11.22 14.98 11.19
C LEU A 315 -10.38 15.38 9.98
N VAL A 316 -10.55 16.61 9.48
CA VAL A 316 -9.74 17.18 8.40
C VAL A 316 -8.27 17.23 8.80
N GLU A 317 -7.98 17.74 10.00
CA GLU A 317 -6.63 17.82 10.53
C GLU A 317 -5.99 16.45 10.68
N VAL A 318 -6.69 15.46 11.23
CA VAL A 318 -6.16 14.11 11.34
C VAL A 318 -5.94 13.45 9.97
N CYS A 319 -6.80 13.69 8.96
CA CYS A 319 -6.55 13.21 7.60
C CYS A 319 -5.25 13.80 7.02
N ARG A 320 -4.95 15.07 7.31
CA ARG A 320 -3.69 15.72 6.93
C ARG A 320 -2.48 15.09 7.62
N LEU A 321 -2.57 14.78 8.91
CA LEU A 321 -1.49 14.07 9.63
C LEU A 321 -1.29 12.64 9.10
N LEU A 322 -2.38 11.91 8.82
CA LEU A 322 -2.34 10.56 8.24
C LEU A 322 -1.69 10.57 6.85
N ARG A 323 -1.90 11.61 6.04
CA ARG A 323 -1.26 11.76 4.73
C ARG A 323 0.27 11.67 4.84
N HIS A 324 0.86 12.32 5.84
CA HIS A 324 2.32 12.34 6.06
C HIS A 324 2.94 10.98 6.36
N ILE A 325 2.16 10.07 6.95
CA ILE A 325 2.63 8.76 7.43
C ILE A 325 2.11 7.58 6.58
N SER A 326 1.26 7.85 5.59
CA SER A 326 0.50 6.85 4.84
C SER A 326 1.33 5.81 4.09
N GLY A 327 2.56 6.16 3.70
CA GLY A 327 3.57 5.22 3.23
C GLY A 327 3.52 4.81 1.76
N THR A 328 2.44 5.13 1.04
CA THR A 328 2.31 4.88 -0.40
C THR A 328 1.48 5.98 -1.07
N GLU A 329 1.81 6.34 -2.31
CA GLU A 329 1.07 7.37 -3.06
C GLU A 329 -0.46 7.11 -3.15
N PRO A 330 -0.95 5.86 -3.35
CA PRO A 330 -2.39 5.61 -3.32
C PRO A 330 -3.05 5.98 -1.99
N LEU A 331 -2.40 5.68 -0.87
CA LEU A 331 -2.94 6.01 0.46
C LEU A 331 -2.86 7.53 0.73
N GLU A 332 -1.83 8.22 0.23
CA GLU A 332 -1.77 9.68 0.28
C GLU A 332 -2.98 10.30 -0.44
N ILE A 333 -3.31 9.80 -1.62
CA ILE A 333 -4.49 10.25 -2.39
C ILE A 333 -5.78 9.96 -1.62
N THR A 334 -5.92 8.79 -0.99
CA THR A 334 -7.09 8.46 -0.18
C THR A 334 -7.21 9.38 1.04
N CYS A 335 -6.11 9.79 1.67
CA CYS A 335 -6.12 10.77 2.76
C CYS A 335 -6.61 12.14 2.28
N ILE A 336 -6.12 12.63 1.13
CA ILE A 336 -6.57 13.89 0.52
C ILE A 336 -8.07 13.81 0.19
N HIS A 337 -8.51 12.70 -0.39
CA HIS A 337 -9.93 12.50 -0.70
C HIS A 337 -10.80 12.51 0.56
N ALA A 338 -10.35 11.89 1.65
CA ALA A 338 -11.05 11.91 2.92
C ALA A 338 -11.12 13.32 3.52
N GLU A 339 -10.01 14.05 3.50
CA GLU A 339 -9.92 15.46 3.93
C GLU A 339 -10.94 16.33 3.18
N GLU A 340 -10.89 16.32 1.84
CA GLU A 340 -11.82 17.06 0.98
C GLU A 340 -13.29 16.68 1.26
N THR A 341 -13.54 15.38 1.47
CA THR A 341 -14.90 14.87 1.70
C THR A 341 -15.48 15.33 3.03
N PHE A 342 -14.71 15.28 4.12
CA PHE A 342 -15.17 15.82 5.41
C PHE A 342 -15.41 17.32 5.33
N GLN A 343 -14.48 18.07 4.73
CA GLN A 343 -14.60 19.51 4.61
C GLN A 343 -15.91 19.93 3.91
N VAL A 344 -16.24 19.29 2.80
CA VAL A 344 -17.45 19.63 2.02
C VAL A 344 -18.72 19.07 2.66
N THR A 345 -18.72 17.79 3.04
CA THR A 345 -19.93 17.11 3.53
C THR A 345 -20.40 17.69 4.86
N GLY A 346 -19.47 18.09 5.74
CA GLY A 346 -19.82 18.73 7.02
C GLY A 346 -20.62 20.02 6.82
N GLN A 347 -20.19 20.88 5.90
CA GLN A 347 -20.93 22.11 5.58
C GLN A 347 -22.30 21.81 4.96
N GLN A 348 -22.38 20.79 4.10
CA GLN A 348 -23.62 20.41 3.46
C GLN A 348 -24.66 19.84 4.44
N ILE A 349 -24.22 19.11 5.47
CA ILE A 349 -25.09 18.64 6.56
C ILE A 349 -25.68 19.82 7.31
N ILE A 350 -24.89 20.86 7.62
CA ILE A 350 -25.36 22.06 8.30
C ILE A 350 -26.46 22.73 7.46
N SER A 351 -26.26 22.94 6.16
CA SER A 351 -27.28 23.52 5.28
C SER A 351 -28.53 22.64 5.14
N ALA A 352 -28.38 21.31 5.10
CA ALA A 352 -29.52 20.40 5.10
C ALA A 352 -30.31 20.44 6.42
N ALA A 353 -29.62 20.55 7.55
CA ALA A 353 -30.22 20.69 8.87
C ALA A 353 -30.94 22.03 9.00
N GLU A 354 -30.33 23.13 8.58
CA GLU A 354 -30.98 24.46 8.47
C GLU A 354 -32.28 24.39 7.66
N THR A 355 -32.25 23.72 6.51
CA THR A 355 -33.45 23.55 5.67
C THR A 355 -34.56 22.80 6.41
N LEU A 356 -34.21 21.74 7.15
CA LEU A 356 -35.17 20.98 7.94
C LEU A 356 -35.72 21.81 9.11
N THR A 357 -34.88 22.55 9.83
CA THR A 357 -35.30 23.41 10.95
C THR A 357 -36.25 24.52 10.50
N LEU A 358 -36.05 25.07 9.30
CA LEU A 358 -36.98 26.04 8.69
C LEU A 358 -38.30 25.40 8.21
N HIS A 359 -38.28 24.10 7.93
CA HIS A 359 -39.41 23.34 7.40
C HIS A 359 -39.61 22.00 8.13
N PRO A 360 -39.91 22.01 9.45
CA PRO A 360 -39.82 20.83 10.33
C PRO A 360 -40.77 19.68 9.97
N SER A 361 -41.90 20.00 9.31
CA SER A 361 -42.88 19.01 8.85
C SER A 361 -42.55 18.40 7.48
N SER A 362 -41.50 18.86 6.80
CA SER A 362 -41.15 18.40 5.46
C SER A 362 -40.41 17.07 5.51
N LYS A 363 -41.11 16.00 5.09
CA LYS A 363 -40.49 14.67 4.91
C LYS A 363 -39.34 14.68 3.91
N ILE A 364 -39.41 15.53 2.88
CA ILE A 364 -38.37 15.66 1.85
C ILE A 364 -37.10 16.29 2.43
N ALA A 365 -37.25 17.34 3.27
CA ALA A 365 -36.10 17.95 3.93
C ALA A 365 -35.45 16.99 4.95
N LYS A 366 -36.26 16.16 5.61
CA LYS A 366 -35.77 15.11 6.50
C LYS A 366 -34.98 14.04 5.76
N GLU A 367 -35.54 13.50 4.67
CA GLU A 367 -34.86 12.54 3.78
C GLU A 367 -33.54 13.12 3.26
N ASN A 368 -33.52 14.41 2.91
CA ASN A 368 -32.30 15.09 2.50
C ASN A 368 -31.23 15.05 3.60
N LEU A 369 -31.54 15.54 4.80
CA LEU A 369 -30.59 15.50 5.92
C LEU A 369 -30.12 14.07 6.23
N ASP A 370 -31.01 13.08 6.16
CA ASP A 370 -30.67 11.67 6.39
C ASP A 370 -29.59 11.19 5.42
N VAL A 371 -29.73 11.44 4.10
CA VAL A 371 -28.74 11.03 3.09
C VAL A 371 -27.37 11.70 3.30
N PHE A 372 -27.33 12.98 3.66
CA PHE A 372 -26.06 13.66 3.94
C PHE A 372 -25.39 13.13 5.22
N CYS A 373 -26.17 12.81 6.25
CA CYS A 373 -25.65 12.17 7.46
C CYS A 373 -25.11 10.75 7.17
N GLU A 374 -25.84 9.93 6.41
CA GLU A 374 -25.37 8.59 6.00
C GLU A 374 -24.05 8.66 5.22
N ALA A 375 -23.89 9.65 4.35
CA ALA A 375 -22.64 9.87 3.62
C ALA A 375 -21.46 10.19 4.57
N TRP A 376 -21.71 10.95 5.64
CA TRP A 376 -20.71 11.23 6.68
C TRP A 376 -20.39 10.00 7.52
N GLU A 377 -21.39 9.24 7.95
CA GLU A 377 -21.23 7.99 8.70
C GLU A 377 -20.40 6.97 7.89
N SER A 378 -20.72 6.82 6.60
CA SER A 378 -19.93 6.03 5.65
C SER A 378 -18.49 6.53 5.57
N GLN A 379 -18.26 7.84 5.51
CA GLN A 379 -16.91 8.39 5.44
C GLN A 379 -16.08 8.12 6.72
N ILE A 380 -16.70 8.15 7.89
CA ILE A 380 -16.07 7.73 9.15
C ILE A 380 -15.66 6.25 9.10
N GLY A 381 -16.53 5.39 8.53
CA GLY A 381 -16.22 3.98 8.28
C GLY A 381 -15.05 3.79 7.31
N ASP A 382 -15.04 4.54 6.21
CA ASP A 382 -13.96 4.52 5.22
C ASP A 382 -12.63 4.96 5.83
N MET A 383 -12.65 5.98 6.70
CA MET A 383 -11.47 6.44 7.45
C MET A 383 -10.93 5.37 8.41
N SER A 384 -11.78 4.54 9.02
CA SER A 384 -11.34 3.40 9.83
C SER A 384 -10.59 2.36 9.00
N THR A 385 -11.07 2.09 7.78
CA THR A 385 -10.38 1.22 6.82
C THR A 385 -9.05 1.81 6.37
N LEU A 386 -9.03 3.11 6.04
CA LEU A 386 -7.80 3.84 5.70
C LEU A 386 -6.75 3.75 6.82
N LEU A 387 -7.15 3.96 8.08
CA LEU A 387 -6.27 3.87 9.24
C LEU A 387 -5.65 2.47 9.37
N ARG A 388 -6.45 1.42 9.16
CA ARG A 388 -5.95 0.03 9.17
C ARG A 388 -4.93 -0.21 8.05
N GLU A 389 -5.22 0.24 6.83
CA GLU A 389 -4.30 0.09 5.70
C GLU A 389 -2.97 0.84 5.91
N ILE A 390 -3.01 2.04 6.48
CA ILE A 390 -1.81 2.81 6.83
C ILE A 390 -0.97 2.05 7.88
N ASN A 391 -1.60 1.48 8.90
CA ASN A 391 -0.90 0.63 9.88
C ASN A 391 -0.31 -0.62 9.23
N ASP A 392 -1.04 -1.30 8.35
CA ASP A 392 -0.53 -2.48 7.64
C ASP A 392 0.65 -2.15 6.72
N VAL A 393 0.66 -0.98 6.07
CA VAL A 393 1.81 -0.50 5.31
C VAL A 393 3.01 -0.23 6.22
N PHE A 394 2.78 0.43 7.35
CA PHE A 394 3.84 0.76 8.30
C PHE A 394 4.47 -0.50 8.93
N GLU A 395 3.66 -1.50 9.25
CA GLU A 395 4.09 -2.78 9.82
C GLU A 395 4.61 -3.77 8.76
N GLY A 396 4.51 -3.44 7.47
CA GLY A 396 4.96 -4.30 6.37
C GLY A 396 4.04 -5.47 6.06
N ARG A 397 2.77 -5.42 6.49
CA ARG A 397 1.72 -6.44 6.26
C ARG A 397 0.93 -6.28 4.95
N ARG A 398 1.21 -5.25 4.15
CA ARG A 398 0.45 -4.93 2.92
C ARG A 398 0.47 -6.12 1.93
N GLY A 399 -0.68 -6.74 1.70
CA GLY A 399 -0.85 -7.89 0.78
C GLY A 399 -1.41 -9.15 1.43
N GLU A 400 -1.52 -9.21 2.76
CA GLU A 400 -2.33 -10.20 3.46
C GLU A 400 -3.80 -9.89 3.19
N LYS A 401 -4.39 -10.47 2.13
CA LYS A 401 -5.85 -10.48 2.00
C LYS A 401 -6.42 -11.15 3.25
N TYR A 402 -7.07 -10.38 4.10
CA TYR A 402 -7.92 -10.91 5.18
C TYR A 402 -9.08 -11.66 4.53
N GLY A 403 -8.85 -12.93 4.20
CA GLY A 403 -9.92 -13.88 3.91
C GLY A 403 -10.75 -14.01 5.17
N TYR A 404 -11.97 -13.49 5.13
CA TYR A 404 -13.02 -13.86 6.08
C TYR A 404 -13.19 -15.38 6.03
N LEU A 405 -12.48 -16.08 6.90
CA LEU A 405 -12.78 -17.44 7.31
C LEU A 405 -13.23 -17.35 8.75
N SER A 406 -14.54 -17.17 8.92
CA SER A 406 -15.21 -17.52 10.16
C SER A 406 -14.90 -18.97 10.47
N LEU A 407 -14.07 -19.22 11.47
CA LEU A 407 -13.94 -20.53 12.12
C LEU A 407 -14.64 -20.50 13.48
N PRO A 408 -15.18 -21.65 13.94
CA PRO A 408 -16.19 -21.70 14.99
C PRO A 408 -15.59 -21.37 16.35
N LYS A 409 -16.35 -20.64 17.18
CA LYS A 409 -16.00 -20.36 18.58
C LYS A 409 -15.74 -21.68 19.33
N PRO A 410 -14.61 -21.84 20.05
CA PRO A 410 -14.45 -22.96 20.96
C PRO A 410 -15.36 -22.77 22.18
N MET A 411 -16.07 -23.85 22.53
CA MET A 411 -16.87 -23.98 23.74
C MET A 411 -16.05 -23.63 24.99
N LYS A 412 -16.72 -22.93 25.92
CA LYS A 412 -16.28 -22.70 27.29
C LYS A 412 -15.99 -24.03 27.98
N ASN A 413 -14.80 -24.21 28.53
CA ASN A 413 -14.54 -25.12 29.64
C ASN A 413 -13.69 -24.39 30.69
N ASN A 414 -14.29 -24.23 31.87
CA ASN A 414 -13.61 -23.77 33.08
C ASN A 414 -12.69 -24.89 33.59
N ALA A 415 -11.41 -24.61 33.79
CA ALA A 415 -10.58 -25.32 34.75
C ALA A 415 -9.40 -24.44 35.19
N ASN A 416 -9.33 -24.21 36.51
CA ASN A 416 -8.23 -23.56 37.21
C ASN A 416 -6.87 -24.17 36.84
N LEU A 417 -5.93 -23.37 36.35
CA LEU A 417 -4.50 -23.69 36.37
C LEU A 417 -3.69 -22.41 36.58
N LYS A 418 -2.99 -22.39 37.72
CA LYS A 418 -2.06 -21.35 38.17
C LYS A 418 -1.11 -20.95 37.03
N SER A 419 -1.06 -19.65 36.74
CA SER A 419 -0.11 -19.06 35.80
C SER A 419 1.32 -19.13 36.37
N LEU A 420 2.11 -20.09 35.92
CA LEU A 420 3.57 -20.00 35.97
C LEU A 420 4.00 -18.97 34.91
N LYS A 421 4.68 -17.91 35.34
CA LYS A 421 5.25 -16.88 34.46
C LYS A 421 6.24 -17.55 33.49
N PRO A 422 6.15 -17.32 32.17
CA PRO A 422 7.23 -17.70 31.26
C PRO A 422 8.45 -16.79 31.50
N ASP A 423 9.60 -17.40 31.75
CA ASP A 423 10.89 -16.72 31.86
C ASP A 423 11.14 -15.87 30.60
N LYS A 424 11.41 -14.57 30.80
CA LYS A 424 11.89 -13.70 29.73
C LYS A 424 13.32 -14.15 29.37
N PRO A 425 13.64 -14.35 28.08
CA PRO A 425 15.01 -14.66 27.66
C PRO A 425 15.94 -13.49 28.00
N ASP A 426 17.13 -13.81 28.50
CA ASP A 426 18.15 -12.84 28.93
C ASP A 426 18.64 -11.98 27.74
N SER A 427 19.21 -10.81 28.01
CA SER A 427 19.65 -9.84 26.97
C SER A 427 20.65 -10.44 25.98
N GLU A 428 21.54 -11.32 26.47
CA GLU A 428 22.54 -12.02 25.65
C GLU A 428 21.91 -13.07 24.71
N GLU A 429 20.89 -13.77 25.21
CA GLU A 429 20.09 -14.74 24.47
C GLU A 429 19.32 -14.08 23.31
N GLN A 430 18.70 -12.93 23.58
CA GLN A 430 18.01 -12.14 22.55
C GLN A 430 18.96 -11.64 21.46
N ALA A 431 20.15 -11.16 21.84
CA ALA A 431 21.17 -10.71 20.89
C ALA A 431 21.66 -11.85 19.98
N LYS A 432 21.80 -13.07 20.52
CA LYS A 432 22.18 -14.26 19.75
C LYS A 432 21.12 -14.62 18.70
N ILE A 433 19.84 -14.63 19.08
CA ILE A 433 18.72 -14.89 18.15
C ILE A 433 18.64 -13.80 17.07
N ALA A 434 18.77 -12.53 17.44
CA ALA A 434 18.75 -11.43 16.48
C ALA A 434 19.88 -11.54 15.45
N LYS A 435 21.09 -11.93 15.88
CA LYS A 435 22.24 -12.17 14.99
C LYS A 435 22.00 -13.35 14.04
N LEU A 436 21.39 -14.44 14.52
CA LEU A 436 21.01 -15.57 13.68
C LEU A 436 19.91 -15.21 12.68
N GLY A 437 18.92 -14.44 13.14
CA GLY A 437 17.85 -13.89 12.32
C GLY A 437 18.38 -13.00 11.20
N LEU A 438 19.28 -12.06 11.50
CA LEU A 438 19.86 -11.19 10.47
C LEU A 438 20.56 -12.00 9.36
N LYS A 439 21.32 -13.03 9.73
CA LYS A 439 21.94 -13.94 8.75
C LYS A 439 20.91 -14.69 7.91
N LEU A 440 19.77 -15.06 8.50
CA LEU A 440 18.66 -15.67 7.76
C LEU A 440 18.02 -14.68 6.78
N GLY A 441 17.83 -13.42 7.18
CA GLY A 441 17.29 -12.37 6.31
C GLY A 441 18.20 -12.01 5.13
N LEU A 442 19.52 -12.14 5.28
CA LEU A 442 20.44 -12.00 4.14
C LEU A 442 20.25 -13.14 3.13
N LEU A 443 20.10 -14.39 3.60
CA LEU A 443 19.88 -15.55 2.74
C LEU A 443 18.54 -15.51 1.98
N THR A 444 17.50 -14.90 2.55
CA THR A 444 16.23 -14.69 1.82
C THR A 444 16.41 -13.68 0.69
N SER A 445 17.19 -12.61 0.91
CA SER A 445 17.57 -11.66 -0.13
C SER A 445 18.35 -12.33 -1.27
N ASP A 446 19.34 -13.15 -0.92
CA ASP A 446 20.15 -13.91 -1.89
C ASP A 446 19.29 -14.89 -2.71
N ALA A 447 18.38 -15.62 -2.05
CA ALA A 447 17.45 -16.53 -2.72
C ALA A 447 16.54 -15.78 -3.71
N ASN A 448 16.01 -14.62 -3.31
CA ASN A 448 15.19 -13.77 -4.17
C ASN A 448 15.99 -13.21 -5.37
N CYS A 449 17.27 -12.91 -5.19
CA CYS A 449 18.16 -12.50 -6.28
C CYS A 449 18.37 -13.63 -7.30
N GLU A 450 18.62 -14.86 -6.84
CA GLU A 450 18.72 -16.02 -7.74
C GLU A 450 17.39 -16.29 -8.47
N ILE A 451 16.24 -16.20 -7.79
CA ILE A 451 14.90 -16.39 -8.39
C ILE A 451 14.62 -15.40 -9.53
N LYS A 452 15.02 -14.13 -9.37
CA LYS A 452 14.84 -13.09 -10.41
C LYS A 452 15.57 -13.39 -11.71
N LYS A 453 16.61 -14.22 -11.69
CA LYS A 453 17.37 -14.59 -12.91
C LYS A 453 16.59 -15.56 -13.80
N TRP A 454 15.59 -16.27 -13.27
CA TRP A 454 14.80 -17.23 -14.01
C TRP A 454 13.77 -16.51 -14.89
N GLY A 455 13.73 -16.85 -16.19
CA GLY A 455 12.76 -16.27 -17.12
C GLY A 455 11.35 -16.87 -16.98
N ASP A 456 11.28 -18.12 -16.55
CA ASP A 456 10.04 -18.83 -16.28
C ASP A 456 9.75 -18.81 -14.77
N GLN A 457 8.77 -18.00 -14.40
CA GLN A 457 8.34 -17.83 -13.01
C GLN A 457 7.32 -18.90 -12.58
N GLU A 458 6.87 -19.77 -13.51
CA GLU A 458 5.97 -20.90 -13.26
C GLU A 458 6.73 -22.20 -12.97
N ASN A 459 8.05 -22.22 -13.15
CA ASN A 459 8.88 -23.38 -12.84
C ASN A 459 8.74 -23.83 -11.38
N GLU A 460 8.50 -25.13 -11.14
CA GLU A 460 8.27 -25.69 -9.80
C GLU A 460 9.43 -25.43 -8.82
N ILE A 461 10.70 -25.47 -9.29
CA ILE A 461 11.86 -25.18 -8.44
C ILE A 461 11.85 -23.71 -7.99
N VAL A 462 11.44 -22.81 -8.88
CA VAL A 462 11.33 -21.37 -8.60
C VAL A 462 10.18 -21.08 -7.64
N GLN A 463 9.02 -21.71 -7.84
CA GLN A 463 7.87 -21.58 -6.94
C GLN A 463 8.21 -22.07 -5.53
N ASN A 464 8.78 -23.27 -5.41
CA ASN A 464 9.19 -23.84 -4.13
C ASN A 464 10.26 -22.95 -3.44
N GLY A 465 11.24 -22.45 -4.19
CA GLY A 465 12.25 -21.53 -3.67
C GLY A 465 11.66 -20.21 -3.17
N ARG A 466 10.65 -19.66 -3.87
CA ARG A 466 9.95 -18.44 -3.45
C ARG A 466 9.15 -18.66 -2.18
N THR A 467 8.42 -19.76 -2.08
CA THR A 467 7.66 -20.14 -0.88
C THR A 467 8.58 -20.28 0.33
N MET A 468 9.68 -21.03 0.19
CA MET A 468 10.67 -21.18 1.25
C MET A 468 11.29 -19.83 1.65
N SER A 469 11.66 -18.98 0.69
CA SER A 469 12.21 -17.64 0.95
C SER A 469 11.24 -16.76 1.75
N SER A 470 9.95 -16.77 1.38
CA SER A 470 8.90 -16.03 2.08
C SER A 470 8.74 -16.50 3.53
N MET A 471 8.70 -17.82 3.74
CA MET A 471 8.56 -18.39 5.08
C MET A 471 9.78 -18.12 5.95
N ALA A 472 10.99 -18.24 5.41
CA ALA A 472 12.23 -17.90 6.11
C ALA A 472 12.29 -16.40 6.47
N TYR A 473 11.71 -15.53 5.64
CA TYR A 473 11.61 -14.10 5.95
C TYR A 473 10.68 -13.83 7.15
N SER A 474 9.55 -14.53 7.25
CA SER A 474 8.68 -14.46 8.44
C SER A 474 9.39 -14.96 9.72
N VAL A 475 10.26 -15.99 9.61
CA VAL A 475 11.11 -16.43 10.74
C VAL A 475 12.13 -15.36 11.12
N TYR A 476 12.72 -14.66 10.15
CA TYR A 476 13.60 -13.51 10.41
C TYR A 476 12.85 -12.39 11.15
N LEU A 477 11.66 -12.00 10.70
CA LEU A 477 10.86 -10.97 11.37
C LEU A 477 10.53 -11.37 12.80
N PHE A 478 10.19 -12.64 13.04
CA PHE A 478 9.98 -13.17 14.40
C PHE A 478 11.17 -12.93 15.32
N THR A 479 12.41 -13.12 14.84
CA THR A 479 13.63 -12.87 15.65
C THR A 479 13.82 -11.41 16.05
N ARG A 480 13.11 -10.48 15.40
CA ARG A 480 13.10 -9.04 15.69
C ARG A 480 11.89 -8.60 16.49
N GLY A 481 10.97 -9.51 16.82
CA GLY A 481 9.66 -9.18 17.39
C GLY A 481 8.70 -8.52 16.39
N GLU A 482 8.99 -8.67 15.09
CA GLU A 482 8.23 -8.10 13.97
C GLU A 482 7.48 -9.23 13.22
N GLY A 483 6.57 -8.88 12.29
CA GLY A 483 5.93 -9.85 11.40
C GLY A 483 4.73 -10.62 11.97
N PRO A 484 4.23 -11.63 11.22
CA PRO A 484 2.95 -12.30 11.51
C PRO A 484 3.04 -13.36 12.63
N LEU A 485 4.23 -13.87 12.90
CA LEU A 485 4.47 -14.84 13.97
C LEU A 485 4.57 -14.10 15.32
N LYS A 486 3.65 -14.38 16.25
CA LYS A 486 3.61 -13.69 17.55
C LYS A 486 4.06 -14.57 18.72
N THR A 487 3.96 -15.89 18.57
CA THR A 487 4.28 -16.86 19.62
C THR A 487 5.31 -17.88 19.15
N SER A 488 6.01 -18.51 20.09
CA SER A 488 6.90 -19.64 19.80
C SER A 488 6.14 -20.82 19.17
N GLN A 489 4.84 -20.94 19.41
CA GLN A 489 3.99 -21.96 18.80
C GLN A 489 3.72 -21.67 17.32
N ASP A 490 3.44 -20.41 16.97
CA ASP A 490 3.30 -19.97 15.57
C ASP A 490 4.59 -20.25 14.80
N LEU A 491 5.74 -19.93 15.40
CA LEU A 491 7.05 -20.22 14.82
C LEU A 491 7.23 -21.72 14.55
N ILE A 492 6.91 -22.58 15.51
CA ILE A 492 7.06 -24.03 15.36
C ILE A 492 6.18 -24.55 14.24
N HIS A 493 4.92 -24.13 14.18
CA HIS A 493 3.99 -24.54 13.13
C HIS A 493 4.51 -24.12 11.75
N GLN A 494 4.97 -22.87 11.60
CA GLN A 494 5.52 -22.41 10.33
C GLN A 494 6.77 -23.18 9.92
N LEU A 495 7.61 -23.59 10.88
CA LEU A 495 8.80 -24.39 10.60
C LEU A 495 8.51 -25.83 10.21
N GLU A 496 7.38 -26.40 10.65
CA GLU A 496 6.91 -27.71 10.18
C GLU A 496 6.57 -27.65 8.69
N VAL A 497 5.76 -26.65 8.31
CA VAL A 497 5.43 -26.41 6.90
C VAL A 497 6.68 -26.09 6.09
N PHE A 498 7.62 -25.30 6.64
CA PHE A 498 8.88 -24.96 5.96
C PHE A 498 9.72 -26.20 5.64
N ALA A 499 9.75 -27.18 6.54
CA ALA A 499 10.47 -28.43 6.31
C ALA A 499 9.80 -29.29 5.22
N GLU A 500 8.47 -29.28 5.13
CA GLU A 500 7.74 -29.97 4.06
C GLU A 500 8.01 -29.34 2.69
N GLU A 501 8.02 -28.01 2.60
CA GLU A 501 8.39 -27.28 1.38
C GLU A 501 9.84 -27.58 0.94
N GLY A 502 10.76 -27.75 1.89
CA GLY A 502 12.13 -28.20 1.61
C GLY A 502 12.19 -29.59 0.96
N LEU A 503 11.31 -30.51 1.35
CA LEU A 503 11.21 -31.85 0.75
C LEU A 503 10.55 -31.81 -0.64
N LYS A 504 9.56 -30.93 -0.85
CA LYS A 504 8.96 -30.69 -2.18
C LYS A 504 9.99 -30.12 -3.16
N LEU A 505 10.80 -29.17 -2.71
CA LEU A 505 11.93 -28.67 -3.49
C LEU A 505 12.89 -29.79 -3.86
N ALA A 506 13.33 -30.60 -2.89
CA ALA A 506 14.23 -31.72 -3.16
C ALA A 506 13.67 -32.67 -4.22
N SER A 507 12.37 -32.97 -4.17
CA SER A 507 11.68 -33.79 -5.16
C SER A 507 11.68 -33.15 -6.56
N SER A 508 11.39 -31.86 -6.65
CA SER A 508 11.39 -31.10 -7.91
C SER A 508 12.79 -31.07 -8.55
N VAL A 509 13.83 -30.85 -7.74
CA VAL A 509 15.21 -30.85 -8.21
C VAL A 509 15.67 -32.26 -8.60
N GLN A 510 15.21 -33.32 -7.91
CA GLN A 510 15.46 -34.71 -8.33
C GLN A 510 14.82 -35.04 -9.68
N VAL A 511 13.61 -34.55 -9.95
CA VAL A 511 12.97 -34.69 -11.27
C VAL A 511 13.80 -34.00 -12.34
N PHE A 512 14.24 -32.75 -12.08
CA PHE A 512 15.12 -32.03 -12.99
C PHE A 512 16.45 -32.76 -13.22
N SER A 513 17.02 -33.39 -12.20
CA SER A 513 18.28 -34.14 -12.31
C SER A 513 18.26 -35.29 -13.32
N LYS A 514 17.07 -35.85 -13.63
CA LYS A 514 16.92 -36.93 -14.62
C LYS A 514 17.15 -36.45 -16.06
N GLN A 515 17.10 -35.14 -16.30
CA GLN A 515 17.31 -34.53 -17.61
C GLN A 515 18.79 -34.17 -17.86
N LEU A 516 19.67 -34.39 -16.88
CA LEU A 516 21.09 -34.00 -16.92
C LEU A 516 22.00 -35.19 -17.27
N LYS A 517 23.17 -34.87 -17.82
CA LYS A 517 24.29 -35.82 -18.00
C LYS A 517 24.84 -36.27 -16.64
N ASP A 518 25.52 -37.42 -16.59
CA ASP A 518 25.93 -38.07 -15.33
C ASP A 518 26.78 -37.17 -14.40
N ASP A 519 27.73 -36.41 -14.94
CA ASP A 519 28.58 -35.51 -14.13
C ASP A 519 27.78 -34.34 -13.52
N ASP A 520 26.92 -33.70 -14.32
CA ASP A 520 26.09 -32.56 -13.88
C ASP A 520 25.01 -33.03 -12.88
N LYS A 521 24.47 -34.22 -13.11
CA LYS A 521 23.52 -34.90 -12.22
C LYS A 521 24.17 -35.21 -10.87
N LEU A 522 25.41 -35.71 -10.86
CA LEU A 522 26.14 -36.03 -9.63
C LEU A 522 26.39 -34.77 -8.80
N MET A 523 26.80 -33.66 -9.42
CA MET A 523 26.95 -32.37 -8.74
C MET A 523 25.66 -31.89 -8.09
N LEU A 524 24.52 -32.00 -8.80
CA LEU A 524 23.22 -31.57 -8.29
C LEU A 524 22.72 -32.45 -7.14
N LEU A 525 22.89 -33.77 -7.26
CA LEU A 525 22.50 -34.72 -6.22
C LEU A 525 23.32 -34.56 -4.94
N LEU A 526 24.61 -34.21 -5.03
CA LEU A 526 25.45 -33.92 -3.87
C LEU A 526 24.90 -32.78 -3.00
N GLU A 527 24.33 -31.74 -3.63
CA GLU A 527 23.73 -30.61 -2.89
C GLU A 527 22.33 -30.94 -2.34
N ILE A 528 21.50 -31.65 -3.10
CA ILE A 528 20.17 -32.09 -2.62
C ILE A 528 20.30 -33.02 -1.42
N ASN A 529 21.27 -33.93 -1.43
CA ASN A 529 21.48 -34.89 -0.34
C ASN A 529 21.88 -34.23 0.98
N LYS A 530 22.30 -32.96 0.97
CA LYS A 530 22.51 -32.16 2.19
C LYS A 530 21.21 -31.55 2.73
N LEU A 531 20.23 -31.25 1.87
CA LEU A 531 18.97 -30.60 2.24
C LEU A 531 18.01 -31.56 2.95
N ILE A 532 17.85 -32.80 2.44
CA ILE A 532 16.88 -33.76 2.95
C ILE A 532 17.10 -34.08 4.45
N PRO A 533 18.33 -34.37 4.93
CA PRO A 533 18.56 -34.61 6.34
C PRO A 533 18.22 -33.41 7.22
N LEU A 534 18.45 -32.19 6.75
CA LEU A 534 18.12 -30.97 7.50
C LEU A 534 16.61 -30.79 7.65
N CYS A 535 15.83 -31.13 6.62
CA CYS A 535 14.36 -31.09 6.67
C CYS A 535 13.83 -32.04 7.75
N HIS A 536 14.29 -33.30 7.75
CA HIS A 536 13.89 -34.29 8.75
C HIS A 536 14.36 -33.94 10.16
N GLN A 537 15.56 -33.36 10.30
CA GLN A 537 16.03 -32.87 11.58
C GLN A 537 15.19 -31.70 12.10
N LEU A 538 14.75 -30.79 11.23
CA LEU A 538 13.88 -29.68 11.62
C LEU A 538 12.51 -30.21 12.07
N GLN A 539 11.89 -31.12 11.32
CA GLN A 539 10.63 -31.79 11.69
C GLN A 539 10.74 -32.55 13.03
N THR A 540 11.89 -33.15 13.30
CA THR A 540 12.13 -33.84 14.57
C THR A 540 12.20 -32.85 15.72
N VAL A 541 12.93 -31.73 15.54
CA VAL A 541 13.04 -30.68 16.56
C VAL A 541 11.68 -30.04 16.82
N THR A 542 10.88 -29.71 15.80
CA THR A 542 9.57 -29.08 15.98
C THR A 542 8.59 -29.96 16.77
N LYS A 543 8.59 -31.28 16.54
CA LYS A 543 7.71 -32.28 17.21
C LYS A 543 8.05 -32.60 18.67
N THR A 544 9.21 -32.20 19.19
CA THR A 544 9.55 -32.40 20.61
C THR A 544 8.68 -31.53 21.52
N PRO A 545 8.08 -32.03 22.62
CA PRO A 545 7.22 -31.23 23.49
C PRO A 545 7.96 -30.05 24.14
N LEU A 546 7.29 -28.91 24.31
CA LEU A 546 7.85 -27.74 25.01
C LEU A 546 8.01 -28.05 26.51
N GLN A 547 9.22 -28.42 26.94
CA GLN A 547 9.65 -28.30 28.33
C GLN A 547 10.28 -26.91 28.57
N ASN A 548 10.72 -26.63 29.81
CA ASN A 548 11.30 -25.37 30.32
C ASN A 548 12.54 -24.81 29.56
N GLN A 549 12.81 -25.21 28.31
CA GLN A 549 13.91 -24.76 27.45
C GLN A 549 13.41 -24.25 26.08
N VAL A 550 12.40 -23.37 26.09
CA VAL A 550 11.80 -22.79 24.87
C VAL A 550 12.84 -22.07 24.02
N PHE A 551 13.75 -21.32 24.65
CA PHE A 551 14.80 -20.56 23.97
C PHE A 551 15.77 -21.47 23.17
N LEU A 552 16.29 -22.53 23.80
CA LEU A 552 17.21 -23.46 23.15
C LEU A 552 16.58 -24.16 21.94
N LYS A 553 15.27 -24.46 22.02
CA LYS A 553 14.51 -25.03 20.91
C LYS A 553 14.41 -24.05 19.75
N VAL A 554 14.08 -22.79 20.02
CA VAL A 554 13.99 -21.71 19.02
C VAL A 554 15.36 -21.46 18.34
N ASP A 555 16.45 -21.38 19.11
CA ASP A 555 17.82 -21.22 18.59
C ASP A 555 18.23 -22.35 17.63
N LYS A 556 17.95 -23.61 18.02
CA LYS A 556 18.18 -24.79 17.17
C LYS A 556 17.37 -24.76 15.89
N CYS A 557 16.09 -24.39 15.98
CA CYS A 557 15.20 -24.26 14.85
C CYS A 557 15.71 -23.23 13.83
N ILE A 558 15.97 -22.00 14.27
CA ILE A 558 16.45 -20.91 13.40
C ILE A 558 17.80 -21.28 12.76
N THR A 559 18.69 -21.90 13.51
CA THR A 559 19.98 -22.37 12.99
C THR A 559 19.81 -23.38 11.85
N LYS A 560 18.87 -24.32 11.97
CA LYS A 560 18.56 -25.30 10.91
C LYS A 560 17.92 -24.63 9.70
N THR A 561 16.96 -23.73 9.90
CA THR A 561 16.34 -22.94 8.82
C THR A 561 17.39 -22.19 8.02
N ARG A 562 18.36 -21.57 8.70
CA ARG A 562 19.49 -20.88 8.05
C ARG A 562 20.35 -21.81 7.20
N SER A 563 20.68 -22.99 7.71
CA SER A 563 21.45 -23.98 6.93
C SER A 563 20.68 -24.46 5.70
N MET A 564 19.37 -24.67 5.82
CA MET A 564 18.50 -25.02 4.69
C MET A 564 18.46 -23.90 3.64
N MET A 565 18.31 -22.65 4.06
CA MET A 565 18.31 -21.49 3.15
C MET A 565 19.64 -21.32 2.41
N ALA A 566 20.77 -21.59 3.06
CA ALA A 566 22.08 -21.54 2.39
C ALA A 566 22.19 -22.58 1.26
N ILE A 567 21.66 -23.79 1.47
CA ILE A 567 21.62 -24.83 0.44
C ILE A 567 20.61 -24.46 -0.66
N LEU A 568 19.46 -23.86 -0.31
CA LEU A 568 18.48 -23.38 -1.28
C LEU A 568 19.11 -22.38 -2.28
N VAL A 569 19.85 -21.38 -1.78
CA VAL A 569 20.54 -20.40 -2.65
C VAL A 569 21.50 -21.09 -3.62
N GLN A 570 22.28 -22.05 -3.12
CA GLN A 570 23.21 -22.83 -3.95
C GLN A 570 22.47 -23.66 -5.00
N LEU A 571 21.38 -24.35 -4.61
CA LEU A 571 20.56 -25.15 -5.51
C LEU A 571 19.89 -24.31 -6.60
N LEU A 572 19.31 -23.14 -6.25
CA LEU A 572 18.70 -22.24 -7.22
C LEU A 572 19.72 -21.76 -8.27
N SER A 573 20.92 -21.39 -7.82
CA SER A 573 21.99 -20.95 -8.71
C SER A 573 22.51 -22.08 -9.61
N LEU A 574 22.70 -23.28 -9.03
CA LEU A 574 23.18 -24.45 -9.77
C LEU A 574 22.14 -24.94 -10.80
N CYS A 575 20.87 -25.04 -10.40
CA CYS A 575 19.78 -25.43 -11.31
C CYS A 575 19.66 -24.44 -12.48
N TYR A 576 19.79 -23.14 -12.22
CA TYR A 576 19.74 -22.12 -13.26
C TYR A 576 20.87 -22.29 -14.29
N LYS A 577 22.11 -22.49 -13.83
CA LYS A 577 23.27 -22.70 -14.70
C LYS A 577 23.11 -23.96 -15.56
N LEU A 578 22.66 -25.06 -14.95
CA LEU A 578 22.45 -26.32 -15.64
C LEU A 578 21.30 -26.26 -16.65
N LEU A 579 20.20 -25.55 -16.32
CA LEU A 579 19.10 -25.31 -17.24
C LEU A 579 19.55 -24.51 -18.47
N LYS A 580 20.38 -23.47 -18.27
CA LYS A 580 20.97 -22.70 -19.38
C LYS A 580 21.87 -23.56 -20.25
N LYS A 581 22.68 -24.44 -19.65
CA LYS A 581 23.53 -25.39 -20.37
C LYS A 581 22.69 -26.35 -21.23
N LEU A 582 21.63 -26.94 -20.68
CA LEU A 582 20.69 -27.80 -21.42
C LEU A 582 20.00 -27.07 -22.58
N GLN A 583 19.58 -25.82 -22.39
CA GLN A 583 18.97 -25.01 -23.47
C GLN A 583 19.96 -24.75 -24.61
N MET A 584 21.24 -24.53 -24.30
CA MET A 584 22.29 -24.32 -25.30
C MET A 584 22.64 -25.61 -26.05
N GLU A 585 22.69 -26.75 -25.36
CA GLU A 585 22.96 -28.06 -25.97
C GLU A 585 21.78 -28.56 -26.82
N ASN A 586 20.53 -28.35 -26.41
CA ASN A 586 19.37 -28.68 -27.25
C ASN A 586 19.31 -27.81 -28.52
N ASN A 587 19.71 -26.54 -28.44
CA ASN A 587 19.82 -25.67 -29.62
C ASN A 587 20.98 -26.08 -30.55
N SER A 588 22.06 -26.68 -30.02
CA SER A 588 23.15 -27.21 -30.84
C SER A 588 22.81 -28.56 -31.48
N TRP A 589 22.04 -29.43 -30.82
CA TRP A 589 21.57 -30.70 -31.39
C TRP A 589 20.52 -30.53 -32.49
N VAL A 590 19.68 -29.49 -32.44
CA VAL A 590 18.78 -29.12 -33.55
C VAL A 590 19.57 -28.59 -34.77
N SER A 591 20.79 -28.09 -34.59
CA SER A 591 21.67 -27.67 -35.69
C SER A 591 22.61 -28.77 -36.20
N VAL A 592 22.91 -29.79 -35.40
CA VAL A 592 23.71 -30.97 -35.82
C VAL A 592 22.84 -32.05 -36.48
N THR A 593 21.61 -32.29 -36.01
CA THR A 593 20.68 -33.24 -36.67
C THR A 593 20.22 -32.77 -38.06
N ASN A 594 20.28 -31.47 -38.35
CA ASN A 594 20.11 -30.92 -39.70
C ASN A 594 21.37 -31.03 -40.58
N LYS A 595 22.52 -31.35 -40.01
CA LYS A 595 23.79 -31.55 -40.73
C LYS A 595 24.02 -33.02 -41.08
N ASP A 596 23.64 -33.94 -40.20
CA ASP A 596 23.79 -35.38 -40.41
C ASP A 596 22.75 -35.99 -41.38
N SER A 597 21.68 -35.27 -41.76
CA SER A 597 20.76 -35.74 -42.83
C SER A 597 21.18 -35.33 -44.25
N MET A 598 22.24 -34.50 -44.40
CA MET A 598 22.76 -34.08 -45.71
C MET A 598 23.97 -34.88 -46.21
N ASP A 599 24.67 -35.63 -45.37
CA ASP A 599 25.84 -36.44 -45.78
C ASP A 599 25.51 -37.93 -46.10
N GLY A 600 24.23 -38.27 -46.24
CA GLY A 600 23.74 -39.63 -46.51
C GLY A 600 23.27 -39.93 -47.94
N LYS A 601 23.54 -39.07 -48.93
CA LYS A 601 23.26 -39.35 -50.35
C LYS A 601 24.38 -38.85 -51.27
N THR A 602 25.37 -39.72 -51.44
CA THR A 602 26.09 -39.92 -52.70
C THR A 602 26.09 -41.39 -53.01
#